data_AF-A0A8T2V9I8-F1
#
_entry.id   AF-A0A8T2V9I8-F1
#
_cell.length_a   1.000
_cell.length_b   1.000
_cell.length_c   1.000
_cell.angle_alpha   90.00
_cell.angle_beta   90.00
_cell.angle_gamma   90.00
#
_symmetry.space_group_name_H-M   'P 1'
#
loop_
_entity.id
_entity.type
_entity.pdbx_description
1 polymer ?
#
loop_
_entity_poly.entity_id
_entity_poly.type
_entity_poly.pdbx_seq_one_letter_code
_entity_poly.pdbx_strand_id
1 'polypeptide(L)'
;MLCAALVGPFGDLEMREGDRRKLGSIMATEVCKRVEGGEIEGASMSLFAALQLPSNKTTLNHVWNRGSSVKNYQPQQHSLSASDLSTVQTINMFTAQAIVGGTPPHYSLKRAHGILNTVAWGVLLPIGVIIARYLNQCTESLWFYIHVLLQMIGYVLGAIGWALGMRLHALTSASHKVHQNMGIGLFVLGLVQMFALCLRPNKDHKLRRYWNVYHHSIGYTIILLGIINIFEGLKILSPGGNWKSGYAASLILMVILSLILEAITWIRCIKQRRYDGLQ
;
A
#
# COMPACT_ATOMS: atom_id res chain seq x y z
N MET A 1 -33.10 4.84 -2.14
CA MET A 1 -32.71 5.55 -0.92
C MET A 1 -31.19 5.63 -0.88
N LEU A 2 -30.64 6.83 -0.73
CA LEU A 2 -29.19 7.10 -0.68
C LEU A 2 -28.71 6.84 0.76
N CYS A 3 -27.55 6.22 0.93
CA CYS A 3 -26.88 6.17 2.24
C CYS A 3 -25.69 7.13 2.17
N ALA A 4 -25.75 8.22 2.92
CA ALA A 4 -24.72 9.25 2.93
C ALA A 4 -24.02 9.29 4.30
N ALA A 5 -22.70 9.44 4.29
CA ALA A 5 -21.88 9.59 5.47
C ALA A 5 -20.95 10.80 5.30
N LEU A 6 -20.83 11.61 6.35
CA LEU A 6 -19.94 12.76 6.38
C LEU A 6 -18.68 12.38 7.16
N VAL A 7 -17.52 12.47 6.51
CA VAL A 7 -16.24 12.09 7.11
C VAL A 7 -15.45 13.35 7.45
N GLY A 8 -15.30 13.59 8.74
CA GLY A 8 -14.44 14.65 9.26
C GLY A 8 -12.95 14.29 9.19
N PRO A 9 -12.05 15.26 9.37
CA PRO A 9 -10.60 15.04 9.30
C PRO A 9 -9.99 14.16 10.41
N PHE A 10 -10.77 13.75 11.42
CA PHE A 10 -10.28 13.05 12.62
C PHE A 10 -11.13 11.86 13.08
N GLY A 11 -12.12 11.37 12.32
CA GLY A 11 -12.96 10.26 12.77
C GLY A 11 -13.60 9.49 11.63
N ASP A 12 -13.42 8.17 11.68
CA ASP A 12 -14.08 7.19 10.83
C ASP A 12 -15.26 6.55 11.59
N LEU A 13 -16.39 6.35 10.91
CA LEU A 13 -17.57 5.68 11.45
C LEU A 13 -17.40 4.15 11.38
N GLU A 14 -17.37 3.49 12.54
CA GLU A 14 -17.50 2.04 12.67
C GLU A 14 -18.99 1.65 12.58
N MET A 15 -19.43 0.99 11.51
CA MET A 15 -20.69 0.23 11.52
C MET A 15 -20.39 -1.23 11.86
N ARG A 16 -20.58 -1.60 13.12
CA ARG A 16 -20.50 -3.00 13.58
C ARG A 16 -21.71 -3.79 13.10
N GLU A 17 -21.43 -4.94 12.50
CA GLU A 17 -22.41 -5.93 12.08
C GLU A 17 -23.03 -6.60 13.33
N GLY A 18 -24.13 -6.04 13.81
CA GLY A 18 -24.84 -6.55 15.00
C GLY A 18 -26.06 -5.75 15.42
N ASP A 19 -26.14 -4.46 15.14
CA ASP A 19 -27.19 -3.60 15.69
C ASP A 19 -28.38 -3.40 14.73
N ARG A 20 -29.09 -4.50 14.43
CA ARG A 20 -30.26 -4.53 13.52
C ARG A 20 -31.54 -3.86 14.08
N ARG A 21 -31.48 -3.13 15.20
CA ARG A 21 -32.66 -2.53 15.87
C ARG A 21 -32.63 -1.01 16.06
N LYS A 22 -31.78 -0.28 15.35
CA LYS A 22 -31.80 1.20 15.36
C LYS A 22 -31.70 1.80 13.95
N LEU A 23 -32.76 1.67 13.16
CA LEU A 23 -32.95 2.47 11.94
C LEU A 23 -33.36 3.93 12.22
N GLY A 24 -33.44 4.35 13.50
CA GLY A 24 -33.81 5.70 13.94
C GLY A 24 -32.67 6.55 14.48
N SER A 25 -31.41 6.12 14.36
CA SER A 25 -30.27 6.95 14.78
C SER A 25 -29.14 6.75 13.77
N ILE A 26 -29.14 7.60 12.75
CA ILE A 26 -27.92 7.90 12.01
C ILE A 26 -26.97 8.45 13.08
N MET A 27 -26.01 7.64 13.53
CA MET A 27 -24.99 8.11 14.47
C MET A 27 -24.27 9.26 13.81
N ALA A 28 -24.56 10.46 14.30
CA ALA A 28 -23.79 11.65 14.02
C ALA A 28 -22.36 11.40 14.50
N THR A 29 -21.44 11.16 13.58
CA THR A 29 -20.05 11.58 13.78
C THR A 29 -20.05 13.08 14.06
N GLU A 30 -19.12 13.55 14.89
CA GLU A 30 -19.01 14.87 15.55
C GLU A 30 -19.32 16.15 14.74
N VAL A 31 -19.62 16.05 13.45
CA VAL A 31 -19.95 17.13 12.53
C VAL A 31 -21.46 17.42 12.47
N CYS A 32 -22.34 16.42 12.64
CA CYS A 32 -23.80 16.61 12.56
C CYS A 32 -24.40 16.96 13.92
N LYS A 33 -24.83 18.22 14.07
CA LYS A 33 -25.35 18.73 15.34
C LYS A 33 -26.88 18.61 15.43
N ARG A 34 -27.58 18.70 14.29
CA ARG A 34 -29.05 18.65 14.24
C ARG A 34 -29.55 18.30 12.82
N VAL A 35 -30.46 17.34 12.70
CA VAL A 35 -31.30 17.17 11.50
C VAL A 35 -32.44 18.19 11.62
N GLU A 36 -32.60 19.06 10.63
CA GLU A 36 -33.53 20.19 10.68
C GLU A 36 -34.90 19.85 10.09
N GLY A 37 -34.99 18.82 9.23
CA GLY A 37 -36.25 18.35 8.68
C GLY A 37 -36.07 17.49 7.45
N GLY A 38 -37.18 17.13 6.80
CA GLY A 38 -37.18 16.46 5.51
C GLY A 38 -38.45 16.76 4.74
N GLU A 39 -38.34 16.77 3.41
CA GLU A 39 -39.43 17.03 2.49
C GLU A 39 -39.60 15.82 1.57
N ILE A 40 -40.84 15.43 1.31
CA ILE A 40 -41.17 14.30 0.44
C ILE A 40 -41.97 14.84 -0.73
N GLU A 41 -41.39 14.77 -1.93
CA GLU A 41 -42.06 15.11 -3.19
C GLU A 41 -42.14 13.86 -4.06
N GLY A 42 -43.35 13.26 -4.11
CA GLY A 42 -43.60 12.03 -4.86
C GLY A 42 -42.72 10.87 -4.37
N ALA A 43 -41.81 10.41 -5.23
CA ALA A 43 -40.87 9.33 -4.93
C ALA A 43 -39.50 9.81 -4.38
N SER A 44 -39.32 11.13 -4.24
CA SER A 44 -38.08 11.77 -3.77
C SER A 44 -38.23 12.20 -2.31
N MET A 45 -37.17 11.99 -1.52
CA MET A 45 -37.07 12.48 -0.15
C MET A 45 -35.81 13.33 -0.02
N SER A 46 -35.98 14.59 0.40
CA SER A 46 -34.92 15.54 0.73
C SER A 46 -34.75 15.58 2.25
N LEU A 47 -33.51 15.56 2.74
CA LEU A 47 -33.18 15.65 4.15
C LEU A 47 -32.32 16.90 4.39
N PHE A 48 -32.67 17.69 5.39
CA PHE A 48 -31.96 18.91 5.77
C PHE A 48 -31.22 18.68 7.09
N ALA A 49 -29.95 19.07 7.15
CA ALA A 49 -29.13 18.92 8.34
C ALA A 49 -28.18 20.12 8.53
N ALA A 50 -28.04 20.56 9.78
CA ALA A 50 -27.09 21.58 10.19
C ALA A 50 -25.81 20.96 10.75
N LEU A 51 -24.69 21.41 10.20
CA LEU A 51 -23.36 20.87 10.45
C LEU A 51 -22.50 21.92 11.14
N GLN A 52 -21.83 21.54 12.24
CA GLN A 52 -20.82 22.41 12.85
C GLN A 52 -19.44 22.01 12.32
N LEU A 53 -18.80 22.92 11.60
CA LEU A 53 -17.46 22.70 11.06
C LEU A 53 -16.39 23.00 12.13
N PRO A 54 -15.24 22.28 12.12
CA PRO A 54 -14.08 22.65 12.92
C PRO A 54 -13.59 24.06 12.57
N SER A 55 -13.07 24.78 13.57
CA SER A 55 -12.49 26.11 13.38
C SER A 55 -11.47 26.13 12.22
N ASN A 56 -11.56 27.15 11.37
CA ASN A 56 -10.72 27.34 10.17
C ASN A 56 -10.87 26.29 9.05
N LYS A 57 -11.94 25.49 9.01
CA LYS A 57 -12.26 24.64 7.85
C LYS A 57 -13.53 25.10 7.14
N THR A 58 -13.38 25.39 5.86
CA THR A 58 -14.46 25.80 4.96
C THR A 58 -14.95 24.67 4.06
N THR A 59 -14.29 23.50 4.11
CA THR A 59 -14.55 22.37 3.23
C THR A 59 -15.06 21.15 3.99
N LEU A 60 -15.98 20.44 3.35
CA LEU A 60 -16.60 19.21 3.86
C LEU A 60 -16.45 18.09 2.83
N ASN A 61 -15.92 16.95 3.24
CA ASN A 61 -15.92 15.75 2.42
C ASN A 61 -17.24 14.99 2.62
N HIS A 62 -18.02 14.87 1.56
CA HIS A 62 -19.26 14.12 1.50
C HIS A 62 -19.02 12.80 0.78
N VAL A 63 -19.31 11.69 1.44
CA VAL A 63 -19.26 10.34 0.87
C VAL A 63 -20.68 9.81 0.81
N TRP A 64 -21.08 9.24 -0.32
CA TRP A 64 -22.42 8.65 -0.45
C TRP A 64 -22.35 7.35 -1.22
N ASN A 65 -23.35 6.48 -1.04
CA ASN A 65 -23.56 5.35 -1.91
C ASN A 65 -25.06 5.16 -2.19
N ARG A 66 -25.39 4.52 -3.31
CA ARG A 66 -26.76 4.32 -3.78
C ARG A 66 -27.09 2.82 -3.85
N GLY A 67 -28.16 2.43 -3.16
CA GLY A 67 -28.77 1.10 -3.33
C GLY A 67 -29.44 0.94 -4.69
N SER A 68 -29.42 -0.28 -5.23
CA SER A 68 -30.00 -0.59 -6.55
C SER A 68 -31.53 -0.39 -6.61
N SER A 69 -32.23 -0.65 -5.51
CA SER A 69 -33.67 -0.45 -5.36
C SER A 69 -34.06 -0.32 -3.88
N VAL A 70 -35.34 -0.08 -3.61
CA VAL A 70 -35.92 -0.14 -2.27
C VAL A 70 -36.96 -1.27 -2.28
N LYS A 71 -36.84 -2.23 -1.36
CA LYS A 71 -37.83 -3.31 -1.17
C LYS A 71 -38.26 -3.32 0.28
N ASN A 72 -39.55 -3.46 0.55
CA ASN A 72 -40.11 -3.46 1.91
C ASN A 72 -39.64 -2.26 2.75
N TYR A 73 -39.65 -1.06 2.16
CA TYR A 73 -39.15 0.19 2.79
C TYR A 73 -37.68 0.16 3.23
N GLN A 74 -36.88 -0.81 2.75
CA GLN A 74 -35.46 -0.90 3.04
C GLN A 74 -34.63 -0.73 1.75
N PRO A 75 -33.60 0.15 1.77
CA PRO A 75 -32.64 0.23 0.68
C PRO A 75 -31.97 -1.13 0.49
N GLN A 76 -31.93 -1.61 -0.75
CA GLN A 76 -31.13 -2.78 -1.10
C GLN A 76 -29.65 -2.44 -1.09
N GLN A 77 -28.81 -3.47 -0.99
CA GLN A 77 -27.35 -3.32 -0.98
C GLN A 77 -26.88 -2.47 -2.17
N HIS A 78 -25.97 -1.55 -1.89
CA HIS A 78 -25.31 -0.75 -2.92
C HIS A 78 -24.34 -1.62 -3.73
N SER A 79 -24.11 -1.22 -4.97
CA SER A 79 -23.14 -1.91 -5.82
C SER A 79 -21.71 -1.74 -5.28
N LEU A 80 -20.89 -2.79 -5.43
CA LEU A 80 -19.47 -2.80 -5.05
C LEU A 80 -18.56 -2.45 -6.24
N SER A 81 -19.12 -1.82 -7.28
CA SER A 81 -18.33 -1.35 -8.41
C SER A 81 -17.33 -0.28 -7.95
N ALA A 82 -16.21 -0.15 -8.67
CA ALA A 82 -15.18 0.84 -8.31
C ALA A 82 -15.75 2.27 -8.26
N SER A 83 -16.68 2.62 -9.15
CA SER A 83 -17.31 3.94 -9.17
C SER A 83 -18.19 4.19 -7.95
N ASP A 84 -18.88 3.17 -7.43
CA ASP A 84 -19.75 3.28 -6.25
C ASP A 84 -18.96 3.28 -4.94
N LEU A 85 -17.76 2.67 -4.93
CA LEU A 85 -16.87 2.66 -3.77
C LEU A 85 -15.99 3.91 -3.67
N SER A 86 -15.89 4.70 -4.74
CA SER A 86 -15.09 5.93 -4.82
C SER A 86 -15.92 7.22 -4.84
N THR A 87 -17.22 7.17 -4.58
CA THR A 87 -18.13 8.33 -4.57
C THR A 87 -17.85 9.26 -3.40
N VAL A 88 -17.02 10.27 -3.68
CA VAL A 88 -16.69 11.36 -2.76
C VAL A 88 -16.80 12.70 -3.47
N GLN A 89 -17.25 13.72 -2.76
CA GLN A 89 -17.33 15.09 -3.22
C GLN A 89 -16.89 16.01 -2.10
N THR A 90 -15.99 16.94 -2.41
CA THR A 90 -15.62 17.98 -1.45
C THR A 90 -16.48 19.20 -1.74
N ILE A 91 -17.19 19.69 -0.73
CA ILE A 91 -18.08 20.84 -0.83
C ILE A 91 -17.42 22.01 -0.09
N ASN A 92 -17.34 23.17 -0.72
CA ASN A 92 -16.99 24.41 -0.04
C ASN A 92 -18.25 24.99 0.60
N MET A 93 -18.26 25.03 1.93
CA MET A 93 -19.42 25.43 2.74
C MET A 93 -19.66 26.94 2.75
N PHE A 94 -18.70 27.76 2.26
CA PHE A 94 -18.90 29.20 2.10
C PHE A 94 -19.48 29.56 0.73
N THR A 95 -19.03 28.89 -0.34
CA THR A 95 -19.52 29.17 -1.71
C THR A 95 -20.65 28.25 -2.14
N ALA A 96 -20.97 27.22 -1.34
CA ALA A 96 -21.89 26.13 -1.66
C ALA A 96 -21.56 25.39 -2.97
N GLN A 97 -20.30 25.47 -3.42
CA GLN A 97 -19.87 24.82 -4.66
C GLN A 97 -19.16 23.51 -4.40
N ALA A 98 -19.42 22.55 -5.29
CA ALA A 98 -18.64 21.33 -5.37
C ALA A 98 -17.24 21.64 -5.92
N ILE A 99 -16.21 21.23 -5.20
CA ILE A 99 -14.85 21.23 -5.70
C ILE A 99 -14.72 20.00 -6.62
N VAL A 100 -14.56 20.26 -7.92
CA VAL A 100 -14.34 19.22 -8.93
C VAL A 100 -13.06 18.47 -8.59
N GLY A 101 -13.15 17.14 -8.43
CA GLY A 101 -12.01 16.29 -8.04
C GLY A 101 -11.80 16.17 -6.53
N GLY A 102 -12.88 15.87 -5.79
CA GLY A 102 -12.81 15.63 -4.34
C GLY A 102 -11.67 14.67 -3.98
N THR A 103 -10.82 15.08 -3.04
CA THR A 103 -9.68 14.26 -2.62
C THR A 103 -10.16 13.22 -1.62
N PRO A 104 -9.99 11.91 -1.88
CA PRO A 104 -10.37 10.88 -0.93
C PRO A 104 -9.72 11.13 0.44
N PRO A 105 -10.39 10.78 1.55
CA PRO A 105 -9.80 10.94 2.88
C PRO A 105 -8.44 10.23 2.95
N HIS A 106 -7.47 10.91 3.56
CA HIS A 106 -6.09 10.45 3.73
C HIS A 106 -5.33 10.11 2.42
N TYR A 107 -5.73 10.69 1.27
CA TYR A 107 -5.10 10.41 -0.02
C TYR A 107 -3.57 10.66 -0.03
N SER A 108 -3.10 11.74 0.60
CA SER A 108 -1.67 12.05 0.71
C SER A 108 -0.90 10.94 1.45
N LEU A 109 -1.49 10.41 2.53
CA LEU A 109 -0.89 9.34 3.33
C LEU A 109 -0.87 8.01 2.56
N LYS A 110 -1.97 7.68 1.86
CA LYS A 110 -2.05 6.51 0.97
C LYS A 110 -1.00 6.57 -0.13
N ARG A 111 -0.84 7.74 -0.76
CA ARG A 111 0.15 7.97 -1.81
C ARG A 111 1.58 7.87 -1.28
N ALA A 112 1.87 8.49 -0.13
CA ALA A 112 3.19 8.40 0.51
C ALA A 112 3.57 6.96 0.87
N HIS A 113 2.63 6.21 1.50
CA HIS A 113 2.80 4.79 1.79
C HIS A 113 3.13 3.98 0.53
N GLY A 114 2.34 4.15 -0.54
CA GLY A 114 2.52 3.44 -1.80
C GLY A 114 3.87 3.74 -2.47
N ILE A 115 4.26 5.02 -2.55
CA ILE A 115 5.54 5.43 -3.15
C ILE A 115 6.73 4.90 -2.35
N LEU A 116 6.74 5.12 -1.03
CA LEU A 116 7.83 4.68 -0.17
C LEU A 116 8.05 3.17 -0.27
N ASN A 117 6.98 2.38 -0.18
CA ASN A 117 7.09 0.94 -0.24
C ASN A 117 7.42 0.40 -1.63
N THR A 118 6.95 1.06 -2.71
CA THR A 118 7.33 0.67 -4.08
C THR A 118 8.82 0.93 -4.32
N VAL A 119 9.34 2.09 -3.89
CA VAL A 119 10.77 2.42 -4.03
C VAL A 119 11.63 1.51 -3.14
N ALA A 120 11.23 1.30 -1.89
CA ALA A 120 11.95 0.46 -0.94
C ALA A 120 11.94 -1.01 -1.37
N TRP A 121 10.80 -1.69 -1.21
CA TRP A 121 10.67 -3.14 -1.38
C TRP A 121 10.68 -3.55 -2.85
N GLY A 122 10.17 -2.68 -3.72
CA GLY A 122 10.00 -2.99 -5.14
C GLY A 122 11.20 -2.64 -6.02
N VAL A 123 12.14 -1.80 -5.56
CA VAL A 123 13.26 -1.31 -6.39
C VAL A 123 14.60 -1.39 -5.66
N LEU A 124 14.77 -0.71 -4.52
CA LEU A 124 16.07 -0.64 -3.83
C LEU A 124 16.56 -2.00 -3.33
N LEU A 125 15.71 -2.77 -2.63
CA LEU A 125 16.11 -4.09 -2.12
C LEU A 125 16.42 -5.07 -3.26
N PRO A 126 15.60 -5.20 -4.32
CA PRO A 126 15.92 -6.02 -5.49
C PRO A 126 17.22 -5.61 -6.18
N ILE A 127 17.47 -4.31 -6.39
CA ILE A 127 18.74 -3.82 -6.99
C ILE A 127 19.92 -4.23 -6.10
N GLY A 128 19.81 -4.10 -4.77
CA GLY A 128 20.84 -4.55 -3.84
C GLY A 128 21.13 -6.05 -3.96
N VAL A 129 20.12 -6.89 -4.23
CA VAL A 129 20.30 -8.33 -4.47
C VAL A 129 20.97 -8.61 -5.81
N ILE A 130 20.57 -7.91 -6.89
CA ILE A 130 21.21 -8.00 -8.21
C ILE A 130 22.70 -7.65 -8.10
N ILE A 131 23.03 -6.55 -7.40
CA ILE A 131 24.41 -6.13 -7.18
C ILE A 131 25.21 -7.19 -6.43
N ALA A 132 24.68 -7.72 -5.32
CA ALA A 132 25.36 -8.77 -4.56
C ALA A 132 25.61 -10.05 -5.37
N ARG A 133 24.69 -10.40 -6.27
CA ARG A 133 24.84 -11.59 -7.12
C ARG A 133 25.92 -11.41 -8.18
N TYR A 134 25.91 -10.29 -8.90
CA TYR A 134 26.74 -10.13 -10.10
C TYR A 134 28.07 -9.39 -9.85
N LEU A 135 28.12 -8.42 -8.93
CA LEU A 135 29.35 -7.66 -8.65
C LEU A 135 30.28 -8.37 -7.67
N ASN A 136 29.81 -9.40 -6.94
CA ASN A 136 30.67 -10.23 -6.07
C ASN A 136 31.82 -10.90 -6.84
N GLN A 137 31.64 -11.18 -8.12
CA GLN A 137 32.67 -11.79 -8.95
C GLN A 137 33.63 -10.77 -9.58
N CYS A 138 33.28 -9.48 -9.55
CA CYS A 138 34.00 -8.43 -10.27
C CYS A 138 34.73 -7.46 -9.35
N THR A 139 34.38 -7.43 -8.06
CA THR A 139 34.91 -6.47 -7.08
C THR A 139 35.20 -7.21 -5.79
N GLU A 140 36.30 -6.90 -5.10
CA GLU A 140 36.70 -7.64 -3.90
C GLU A 140 35.65 -7.54 -2.78
N SER A 141 35.49 -6.34 -2.20
CA SER A 141 34.59 -6.09 -1.07
C SER A 141 33.54 -5.01 -1.37
N LEU A 142 33.66 -4.29 -2.49
CA LEU A 142 32.79 -3.16 -2.81
C LEU A 142 31.31 -3.57 -2.94
N TRP A 143 31.03 -4.69 -3.61
CA TRP A 143 29.67 -5.23 -3.74
C TRP A 143 28.99 -5.42 -2.38
N PHE A 144 29.73 -5.81 -1.35
CA PHE A 144 29.19 -6.10 -0.02
C PHE A 144 28.74 -4.81 0.66
N TYR A 145 29.54 -3.75 0.59
CA TYR A 145 29.17 -2.45 1.14
C TYR A 145 28.00 -1.82 0.38
N ILE A 146 27.98 -1.89 -0.95
CA ILE A 146 26.87 -1.38 -1.75
C ILE A 146 25.58 -2.17 -1.45
N HIS A 147 25.67 -3.49 -1.34
CA HIS A 147 24.53 -4.33 -0.95
C HIS A 147 23.98 -3.89 0.41
N VAL A 148 24.83 -3.86 1.45
CA VAL A 148 24.41 -3.46 2.80
C VAL A 148 23.80 -2.06 2.79
N LEU A 149 24.41 -1.08 2.10
CA LEU A 149 23.89 0.27 1.99
C LEU A 149 22.48 0.31 1.40
N LEU A 150 22.27 -0.35 0.26
CA LEU A 150 20.96 -0.40 -0.40
C LEU A 150 19.92 -1.14 0.45
N GLN A 151 20.31 -2.23 1.13
CA GLN A 151 19.40 -2.96 2.02
C GLN A 151 19.00 -2.11 3.23
N MET A 152 19.94 -1.37 3.84
CA MET A 152 19.66 -0.50 4.98
C MET A 152 18.74 0.66 4.60
N ILE A 153 19.06 1.38 3.50
CA ILE A 153 18.22 2.50 3.03
C ILE A 153 16.83 1.99 2.64
N GLY A 154 16.77 0.90 1.87
CA GLY A 154 15.51 0.29 1.46
C GLY A 154 14.68 -0.15 2.66
N TYR A 155 15.28 -0.79 3.66
CA TYR A 155 14.56 -1.24 4.85
C TYR A 155 14.04 -0.08 5.69
N VAL A 156 14.83 0.98 5.90
CA VAL A 156 14.38 2.18 6.64
C VAL A 156 13.21 2.86 5.92
N LEU A 157 13.31 3.09 4.62
CA LEU A 157 12.20 3.66 3.84
C LEU A 157 10.96 2.76 3.86
N GLY A 158 11.15 1.45 3.76
CA GLY A 158 10.11 0.44 3.85
C GLY A 158 9.44 0.39 5.23
N ALA A 159 10.19 0.58 6.31
CA ALA A 159 9.69 0.65 7.68
C ALA A 159 8.84 1.90 7.90
N ILE A 160 9.29 3.06 7.39
CA ILE A 160 8.51 4.30 7.39
C ILE A 160 7.21 4.09 6.60
N GLY A 161 7.30 3.54 5.39
CA GLY A 161 6.15 3.21 4.56
C GLY A 161 5.18 2.28 5.28
N TRP A 162 5.67 1.19 5.87
CA TRP A 162 4.88 0.26 6.69
C TRP A 162 4.18 0.95 7.86
N ALA A 163 4.87 1.83 8.60
CA ALA A 163 4.28 2.58 9.71
C ALA A 163 3.14 3.51 9.23
N LEU A 164 3.28 4.15 8.07
CA LEU A 164 2.17 4.91 7.46
C LEU A 164 0.98 4.00 7.09
N GLY A 165 1.25 2.75 6.68
CA GLY A 165 0.22 1.74 6.43
C GLY A 165 -0.54 1.34 7.70
N MET A 166 0.17 1.16 8.81
CA MET A 166 -0.44 0.90 10.12
C MET A 166 -1.27 2.10 10.58
N ARG A 167 -0.76 3.32 10.38
CA ARG A 167 -1.51 4.55 10.68
C ARG A 167 -2.77 4.66 9.82
N LEU A 168 -2.69 4.33 8.53
CA LEU A 168 -3.86 4.27 7.64
C LEU A 168 -4.88 3.25 8.16
N HIS A 169 -4.46 2.05 8.53
CA HIS A 169 -5.38 1.05 9.07
C HIS A 169 -6.11 1.53 10.33
N ALA A 170 -5.43 2.24 11.23
CA ALA A 170 -6.05 2.83 12.42
C ALA A 170 -6.99 4.00 12.11
N LEU A 171 -6.83 4.65 10.96
CA LEU A 171 -7.65 5.78 10.51
C LEU A 171 -8.80 5.35 9.59
N THR A 172 -8.80 4.11 9.09
CA THR A 172 -9.78 3.65 8.10
C THR A 172 -10.50 2.38 8.54
N SER A 173 -11.83 2.37 8.43
CA SER A 173 -12.66 1.16 8.65
C SER A 173 -12.51 0.11 7.54
N ALA A 174 -11.85 0.46 6.43
CA ALA A 174 -11.59 -0.45 5.32
C ALA A 174 -10.58 -1.55 5.73
N SER A 175 -11.00 -2.80 5.59
CA SER A 175 -10.16 -3.96 5.90
C SER A 175 -9.58 -4.58 4.62
N HIS A 176 -8.26 -4.44 4.43
CA HIS A 176 -7.52 -5.05 3.33
C HIS A 176 -6.57 -6.14 3.86
N LYS A 177 -7.16 -7.18 4.47
CA LYS A 177 -6.43 -8.20 5.27
C LYS A 177 -5.28 -8.86 4.52
N VAL A 178 -5.44 -9.16 3.23
CA VAL A 178 -4.38 -9.80 2.43
C VAL A 178 -3.14 -8.91 2.32
N HIS A 179 -3.33 -7.66 1.86
CA HIS A 179 -2.25 -6.68 1.73
C HIS A 179 -1.61 -6.35 3.10
N GLN A 180 -2.43 -6.19 4.14
CA GLN A 180 -1.98 -5.88 5.49
C GLN A 180 -1.13 -7.02 6.08
N ASN A 181 -1.62 -8.26 6.02
CA ASN A 181 -0.92 -9.41 6.57
C ASN A 181 0.39 -9.68 5.82
N MET A 182 0.38 -9.58 4.48
CA MET A 182 1.61 -9.67 3.69
C MET A 182 2.60 -8.54 4.04
N GLY A 183 2.11 -7.31 4.22
CA GLY A 183 2.94 -6.16 4.62
C GLY A 183 3.58 -6.34 6.00
N ILE A 184 2.85 -6.86 6.98
CA ILE A 184 3.40 -7.20 8.31
C ILE A 184 4.44 -8.32 8.19
N GLY A 185 4.14 -9.37 7.42
CA GLY A 185 5.08 -10.45 7.15
C GLY A 185 6.38 -9.95 6.50
N LEU A 186 6.29 -9.08 5.51
CA LEU A 186 7.44 -8.44 4.85
C LEU A 186 8.30 -7.65 5.83
N PHE A 187 7.69 -6.85 6.70
CA PHE A 187 8.40 -6.08 7.72
C PHE A 187 9.18 -7.01 8.66
N VAL A 188 8.52 -8.06 9.18
CA VAL A 188 9.16 -9.03 10.09
C VAL A 188 10.28 -9.80 9.39
N LEU A 189 10.07 -10.30 8.17
CA LEU A 189 11.10 -11.00 7.40
C LEU A 189 12.28 -10.07 7.07
N GLY A 190 12.01 -8.81 6.74
CA GLY A 190 13.02 -7.79 6.52
C GLY A 190 13.86 -7.54 7.77
N LEU A 191 13.24 -7.48 8.94
CA LEU A 191 13.95 -7.35 10.21
C LEU A 191 14.89 -8.54 10.47
N VAL A 192 14.41 -9.77 10.23
CA VAL A 192 15.23 -10.99 10.32
C VAL A 192 16.43 -10.89 9.38
N GLN A 193 16.26 -10.34 8.17
CA GLN A 193 17.37 -10.11 7.26
C GLN A 193 18.34 -9.04 7.71
N MET A 194 17.88 -7.97 8.37
CA MET A 194 18.80 -6.95 8.89
C MET A 194 19.71 -7.53 9.99
N PHE A 195 19.20 -8.44 10.81
CA PHE A 195 20.01 -9.18 11.79
C PHE A 195 20.99 -10.18 11.15
N ALA A 196 20.88 -10.47 9.86
CA ALA A 196 21.79 -11.39 9.18
C ALA A 196 23.25 -10.93 9.26
N LEU A 197 23.49 -9.61 9.25
CA LEU A 197 24.82 -9.05 9.37
C LEU A 197 25.44 -9.36 10.74
N CYS A 198 24.67 -9.20 11.82
CA CYS A 198 25.12 -9.47 13.19
C CYS A 198 25.42 -10.96 13.41
N LEU A 199 24.63 -11.83 12.79
CA LEU A 199 24.74 -13.28 12.92
C LEU A 199 25.71 -13.90 11.90
N ARG A 200 26.44 -13.09 11.14
CA ARG A 200 27.30 -13.52 10.02
C ARG A 200 28.53 -14.30 10.54
N PRO A 201 28.62 -15.64 10.36
CA PRO A 201 29.75 -16.41 10.84
C PRO A 201 31.00 -16.19 9.98
N ASN A 202 32.17 -16.47 10.55
CA ASN A 202 33.45 -16.52 9.82
C ASN A 202 33.37 -17.47 8.62
N LYS A 203 34.16 -17.19 7.58
CA LYS A 203 34.11 -17.91 6.29
C LYS A 203 34.35 -19.42 6.46
N ASP A 204 35.20 -19.81 7.40
CA ASP A 204 35.62 -21.20 7.62
C ASP A 204 34.70 -21.98 8.57
N HIS A 205 33.69 -21.31 9.15
CA HIS A 205 32.81 -21.94 10.13
C HIS A 205 31.68 -22.73 9.43
N LYS A 206 31.37 -23.95 9.90
CA LYS A 206 30.31 -24.81 9.33
C LYS A 206 28.93 -24.11 9.26
N LEU A 207 28.65 -23.24 10.24
CA LEU A 207 27.41 -22.45 10.30
C LEU A 207 27.27 -21.47 9.11
N ARG A 208 28.37 -21.09 8.44
CA ARG A 208 28.36 -20.21 7.26
C ARG A 208 27.46 -20.75 6.15
N ARG A 209 27.43 -22.08 5.96
CA ARG A 209 26.58 -22.73 4.95
C ARG A 209 25.10 -22.53 5.26
N TYR A 210 24.68 -22.81 6.50
CA TYR A 210 23.30 -22.59 6.94
C TYR A 210 22.93 -21.11 6.91
N TRP A 211 23.88 -20.24 7.26
CA TRP A 211 23.71 -18.79 7.16
C TRP A 211 23.40 -18.35 5.72
N ASN A 212 24.17 -18.85 4.74
CA ASN A 212 23.94 -18.54 3.33
C ASN A 212 22.57 -19.06 2.85
N VAL A 213 22.16 -20.26 3.27
CA VAL A 213 20.87 -20.85 2.86
C VAL A 213 19.71 -20.02 3.39
N TYR A 214 19.69 -19.68 4.69
CA TYR A 214 18.60 -18.86 5.23
C TYR A 214 18.62 -17.45 4.61
N HIS A 215 19.82 -16.83 4.49
CA HIS A 215 19.93 -15.45 4.01
C HIS A 215 19.44 -15.34 2.57
N HIS A 216 19.82 -16.27 1.69
CA HIS A 216 19.32 -16.29 0.32
C HIS A 216 17.83 -16.65 0.22
N SER A 217 17.38 -17.71 0.91
CA SER A 217 15.98 -18.16 0.81
C SER A 217 15.00 -17.08 1.28
N ILE A 218 15.21 -16.53 2.48
CA ILE A 218 14.36 -15.46 3.01
C ILE A 218 14.46 -14.21 2.12
N GLY A 219 15.65 -13.90 1.56
CA GLY A 219 15.84 -12.73 0.70
C GLY A 219 15.01 -12.80 -0.57
N TYR A 220 15.01 -13.95 -1.25
CA TYR A 220 14.18 -14.17 -2.43
C TYR A 220 12.69 -14.21 -2.09
N THR A 221 12.32 -14.77 -0.93
CA THR A 221 10.92 -14.73 -0.45
C THR A 221 10.44 -13.30 -0.24
N ILE A 222 11.25 -12.41 0.35
CA ILE A 222 10.92 -11.00 0.53
C ILE A 222 10.70 -10.30 -0.82
N ILE A 223 11.56 -10.54 -1.82
CA ILE A 223 11.38 -9.94 -3.15
C ILE A 223 10.04 -10.39 -3.75
N LEU A 224 9.75 -11.69 -3.73
CA LEU A 224 8.51 -12.23 -4.29
C LEU A 224 7.27 -11.66 -3.59
N LEU A 225 7.24 -11.71 -2.26
CA LEU A 225 6.14 -11.17 -1.45
C LEU A 225 6.01 -9.66 -1.65
N GLY A 226 7.12 -8.93 -1.79
CA GLY A 226 7.15 -7.49 -2.04
C GLY A 226 6.44 -7.14 -3.35
N ILE A 227 6.78 -7.84 -4.43
CA ILE A 227 6.15 -7.67 -5.74
C ILE A 227 4.64 -7.90 -5.67
N ILE A 228 4.23 -9.04 -5.10
CA ILE A 228 2.80 -9.39 -4.95
C ILE A 228 2.08 -8.32 -4.13
N ASN A 229 2.66 -7.92 -3.00
CA ASN A 229 2.04 -6.98 -2.08
C ASN A 229 1.93 -5.57 -2.67
N ILE A 230 2.88 -5.14 -3.51
CA ILE A 230 2.80 -3.87 -4.24
C ILE A 230 1.67 -3.91 -5.27
N PHE A 231 1.50 -5.01 -6.02
CA PHE A 231 0.37 -5.13 -6.95
C PHE A 231 -0.98 -5.15 -6.22
N GLU A 232 -1.08 -5.82 -5.08
CA GLU A 232 -2.27 -5.74 -4.22
C GLU A 232 -2.54 -4.31 -3.74
N GLY A 233 -1.50 -3.60 -3.29
CA GLY A 233 -1.60 -2.19 -2.88
C GLY A 233 -2.06 -1.27 -4.03
N LEU A 234 -1.56 -1.49 -5.25
CA LEU A 234 -1.97 -0.73 -6.45
C LEU A 234 -3.41 -1.02 -6.86
N LYS A 235 -3.90 -2.26 -6.68
CA LYS A 235 -5.32 -2.59 -6.88
C LYS A 235 -6.22 -1.86 -5.88
N ILE A 236 -5.80 -1.80 -4.61
CA ILE A 236 -6.54 -1.10 -3.55
C ILE A 236 -6.58 0.40 -3.79
N LEU A 237 -5.43 1.00 -4.11
CA LEU A 237 -5.34 2.44 -4.34
C LEU A 237 -6.04 2.85 -5.65
N SER A 238 -6.09 1.96 -6.64
CA SER A 238 -6.59 2.19 -7.99
C SER A 238 -6.23 3.58 -8.52
N PRO A 239 -4.93 3.96 -8.50
CA PRO A 239 -4.53 5.32 -8.85
C PRO A 239 -4.85 5.60 -10.32
N GLY A 240 -5.37 6.79 -10.61
CA GLY A 240 -5.47 7.27 -11.99
C GLY A 240 -4.09 7.29 -12.66
N GLY A 241 -4.00 6.82 -13.90
CA GLY A 241 -2.78 6.80 -14.71
C GLY A 241 -2.02 5.47 -14.74
N ASN A 242 -0.78 5.51 -15.21
CA ASN A 242 -0.01 4.33 -15.63
C ASN A 242 0.84 3.68 -14.51
N TRP A 243 0.49 3.85 -13.23
CA TRP A 243 1.33 3.37 -12.11
C TRP A 243 1.57 1.85 -12.14
N LYS A 244 0.52 1.07 -12.38
CA LYS A 244 0.63 -0.40 -12.50
C LYS A 244 1.56 -0.80 -13.65
N SER A 245 1.39 -0.16 -14.81
CA SER A 245 2.22 -0.41 -15.98
C SER A 245 3.67 0.05 -15.76
N GLY A 246 3.87 1.19 -15.10
CA GLY A 246 5.21 1.71 -14.78
C GLY A 246 5.98 0.80 -13.83
N TYR A 247 5.31 0.27 -12.80
CA TYR A 247 5.93 -0.72 -11.91
C TYR A 247 6.19 -2.05 -12.63
N ALA A 248 5.27 -2.52 -13.46
CA ALA A 248 5.52 -3.72 -14.28
C ALA A 248 6.72 -3.53 -15.23
N ALA A 249 6.84 -2.36 -15.86
CA ALA A 249 7.97 -2.02 -16.71
C ALA A 249 9.30 -2.00 -15.93
N SER A 250 9.33 -1.47 -14.70
CA SER A 250 10.54 -1.48 -13.87
C SER A 250 10.95 -2.91 -13.48
N LEU A 251 9.99 -3.79 -13.19
CA LEU A 251 10.27 -5.22 -12.94
C LEU A 251 10.86 -5.89 -14.17
N ILE A 252 10.26 -5.69 -15.35
CA ILE A 252 10.76 -6.25 -16.61
C ILE A 252 12.20 -5.76 -16.88
N LEU A 253 12.46 -4.47 -16.66
CA LEU A 253 13.80 -3.90 -16.82
C LEU A 253 14.82 -4.57 -15.88
N MET A 254 14.48 -4.76 -14.59
CA MET A 254 15.36 -5.44 -13.64
C MET A 254 15.60 -6.91 -14.00
N VAL A 255 14.61 -7.60 -14.54
CA VAL A 255 14.75 -8.99 -15.03
C VAL A 255 15.67 -9.03 -16.25
N ILE A 256 15.45 -8.17 -17.25
CA ILE A 256 16.31 -8.09 -18.44
C ILE A 256 17.76 -7.79 -18.04
N LEU A 257 17.97 -6.80 -17.16
CA LEU A 257 19.29 -6.46 -16.65
C LEU A 257 19.95 -7.65 -15.95
N SER A 258 19.17 -8.38 -15.13
CA SER A 258 19.67 -9.59 -14.45
C SER A 258 20.05 -10.68 -15.43
N LEU A 259 19.26 -10.91 -16.49
CA LEU A 259 19.58 -11.91 -17.53
C LEU A 259 20.84 -11.56 -18.32
N ILE A 260 21.02 -10.27 -18.65
CA ILE A 260 22.23 -9.79 -19.33
C ILE A 260 23.46 -10.02 -18.43
N LEU A 261 23.37 -9.63 -17.15
CA LEU A 261 24.46 -9.82 -16.20
C LEU A 261 24.77 -11.30 -16.00
N GLU A 262 23.76 -12.16 -15.88
CA GLU A 262 23.93 -13.62 -15.79
C GLU A 262 24.65 -14.16 -17.03
N ALA A 263 24.25 -13.77 -18.25
CA ALA A 263 24.92 -14.19 -19.48
C ALA A 263 26.41 -13.80 -19.49
N ILE A 264 26.75 -12.56 -19.08
CA ILE A 264 28.13 -12.09 -18.98
C ILE A 264 28.92 -12.92 -17.96
N THR A 265 28.35 -13.17 -16.78
CA THR A 265 28.93 -13.99 -15.72
C THR A 265 29.23 -15.42 -16.20
N TRP A 266 28.30 -16.05 -16.92
CA TRP A 266 28.50 -17.38 -17.50
C TRP A 266 29.62 -17.41 -18.54
N ILE A 267 29.66 -16.42 -19.45
CA ILE A 267 30.73 -16.31 -20.45
C ILE A 267 32.10 -16.20 -19.77
N ARG A 268 32.20 -15.38 -18.70
CA ARG A 268 33.44 -15.24 -17.93
C ARG A 268 33.83 -16.57 -17.26
N CYS A 269 32.89 -17.25 -16.62
CA CYS A 269 33.14 -18.54 -15.97
C CYS A 269 33.64 -19.61 -16.97
N ILE A 270 33.02 -19.69 -18.15
CA ILE A 270 33.45 -20.63 -19.21
C ILE A 270 34.87 -20.31 -19.69
N LYS A 271 35.20 -19.02 -19.92
CA LYS A 271 36.56 -18.63 -20.31
C LYS A 271 37.58 -19.00 -19.24
N GLN A 272 37.29 -18.75 -17.97
CA GLN A 272 38.19 -19.03 -16.86
C GLN A 272 38.48 -20.54 -16.74
N ARG A 273 37.45 -21.40 -16.81
CA ARG A 273 37.62 -22.86 -16.84
C ARG A 273 38.45 -23.35 -18.03
N ARG A 274 38.35 -22.70 -19.19
CA ARG A 274 39.20 -23.02 -20.35
C ARG A 274 40.67 -22.64 -20.12
N TYR A 275 40.94 -21.51 -19.47
CA TYR A 275 42.31 -21.11 -19.10
C TYR A 275 42.90 -22.07 -18.06
N ASP A 276 42.16 -22.41 -17.01
CA ASP A 276 42.63 -23.28 -15.92
C ASP A 276 42.85 -24.73 -16.39
N GLY A 277 42.09 -25.21 -17.39
CA GLY A 277 42.26 -26.54 -17.98
C GLY A 277 43.34 -26.63 -19.06
N LEU A 278 43.95 -25.51 -19.45
CA LEU A 278 45.10 -25.45 -20.36
C LEU A 278 46.44 -25.38 -19.61
N GLN A 279 46.41 -25.22 -18.27
CA GLN A 279 47.57 -25.28 -17.36
C GLN A 279 47.68 -26.65 -16.70
#